data_AF-A0A967GZ48-F1
#
_entry.id   AF-A0A967GZ48-F1
#
_cell.length_a   1.000
_cell.length_b   1.000
_cell.length_c   1.000
_cell.angle_alpha   90.00
_cell.angle_beta   90.00
_cell.angle_gamma   90.00
#
_symmetry.space_group_name_H-M   'P 1'
#
loop_
_entity.id
_entity.type
_entity.pdbx_description
1 polymer ?
#
loop_
_entity_poly.entity_id
_entity_poly.type
_entity_poly.pdbx_seq_one_letter_code
_entity_poly.pdbx_strand_id
1 'polypeptide(L)'
;MAVSPLIAWFSNGAPEGPASPSDKERMDGLVRYARSVLNHGRDTYGEEHTPLFSDYLEVDTLKAPERMYIHRLGGPGPRSKQPFQPVISSNLAYQGNLMRFLVGISNLTGDPNYKEAYQECLRYCFEHHAVPNGLLHMGHHRWVNLRTDHRDGNDWPPGGSGHEMKRDYPYYPLFWETDPVATRRMLAAHWSSHLQDWGFMNFTRHGSYVKELDEEALWSQPVAEPVVGIVPGNLTFFDSGSDLIYAGAQLGILNNDDR
;
A
#
# COMPACT_ATOMS: atom_id res chain seq x y z
N MET A 1 -18.27 -29.11 11.25
CA MET A 1 -17.40 -28.19 12.03
C MET A 1 -15.99 -28.69 11.88
N ALA A 2 -15.26 -28.16 10.89
CA ALA A 2 -13.86 -28.50 10.66
C ALA A 2 -13.04 -27.26 11.02
N VAL A 3 -12.20 -27.39 12.05
CA VAL A 3 -11.28 -26.34 12.49
C VAL A 3 -10.07 -26.41 11.56
N SER A 4 -9.75 -25.29 10.91
CA SER A 4 -8.64 -25.16 9.96
C SER A 4 -7.29 -25.39 10.65
N PRO A 5 -6.37 -26.21 10.09
CA PRO A 5 -5.06 -26.47 10.67
C PRO A 5 -4.03 -25.48 10.13
N LEU A 6 -4.08 -24.22 10.57
CA LEU A 6 -3.08 -23.20 10.17
C LEU A 6 -2.69 -22.25 11.30
N ILE A 7 -2.74 -22.73 12.55
CA ILE A 7 -2.07 -22.09 13.69
C ILE A 7 -1.34 -23.19 14.49
N ALA A 8 -0.18 -23.60 14.01
CA ALA A 8 0.70 -24.50 14.75
C ALA A 8 2.18 -24.26 14.40
N TRP A 9 2.64 -23.01 14.49
CA TRP A 9 4.07 -22.68 14.39
C TRP A 9 4.56 -21.65 15.43
N PHE A 10 3.85 -21.52 16.57
CA PHE A 10 4.32 -20.71 17.71
C PHE A 10 4.14 -21.42 19.06
N SER A 11 4.35 -22.75 19.13
CA SER A 11 4.36 -23.48 20.41
C SER A 11 5.72 -24.09 20.76
N ASN A 12 6.81 -23.48 20.29
CA ASN A 12 8.12 -23.72 20.90
C ASN A 12 8.37 -22.57 21.87
N GLY A 13 8.41 -22.92 23.16
CA GLY A 13 8.30 -22.02 24.30
C GLY A 13 9.02 -20.69 24.14
N ALA A 14 8.31 -19.60 24.46
CA ALA A 14 8.96 -18.34 24.76
C ALA A 14 10.04 -18.61 25.83
N PRO A 15 11.28 -18.12 25.65
CA PRO A 15 12.30 -18.31 26.66
C PRO A 15 11.83 -17.65 27.97
N GLU A 16 11.52 -18.47 28.96
CA GLU A 16 11.19 -18.05 30.32
C GLU A 16 12.47 -17.57 31.02
N GLY A 17 12.89 -16.35 30.71
CA GLY A 17 14.05 -15.70 31.33
C GLY A 17 14.06 -14.21 31.03
N PRO A 18 14.70 -13.37 31.89
CA PRO A 18 14.82 -11.95 31.60
C PRO A 18 15.56 -11.75 30.27
N ALA A 19 15.10 -10.78 29.47
CA ALA A 19 15.71 -10.45 28.19
C ALA A 19 17.23 -10.21 28.36
N SER A 20 18.04 -10.73 27.44
CA SER A 20 19.49 -10.47 27.49
C SER A 20 19.73 -8.96 27.40
N PRO A 21 20.85 -8.44 27.95
CA PRO A 21 21.19 -7.02 27.79
C PRO A 21 21.15 -6.56 26.32
N SER A 22 21.54 -7.44 25.39
CA SER A 22 21.49 -7.18 23.95
C SER A 22 20.07 -7.12 23.37
N ASP A 23 19.13 -7.91 23.89
CA ASP A 23 17.72 -7.86 23.48
C ASP A 23 17.07 -6.57 23.97
N LYS A 24 17.40 -6.16 25.19
CA LYS A 24 16.91 -4.90 25.74
C LYS A 24 17.40 -3.70 24.92
N GLU A 25 18.69 -3.65 24.58
CA GLU A 25 19.24 -2.57 23.74
C GLU A 25 18.60 -2.53 22.35
N ARG A 26 18.36 -3.70 21.73
CA ARG A 26 17.62 -3.79 20.46
C ARG A 26 16.21 -3.24 20.61
N MET A 27 15.48 -3.67 21.63
CA MET A 27 14.11 -3.24 21.89
C MET A 27 14.04 -1.73 22.13
N ASP A 28 14.95 -1.17 22.94
CA ASP A 28 15.05 0.27 23.18
C ASP A 28 15.35 1.05 21.88
N GLY A 29 16.17 0.50 20.99
CA GLY A 29 16.38 1.04 19.64
C GLY A 29 15.09 1.09 18.81
N LEU A 30 14.34 -0.03 18.77
CA LEU A 30 13.10 -0.12 18.01
C LEU A 30 12.01 0.81 18.55
N VAL A 31 11.83 0.88 19.87
CA VAL A 31 10.87 1.81 20.50
C VAL A 31 11.24 3.27 20.22
N ARG A 32 12.53 3.62 20.30
CA ARG A 32 12.99 4.98 19.94
C ARG A 32 12.66 5.30 18.49
N TYR A 33 12.95 4.39 17.56
CA TYR A 33 12.60 4.59 16.15
C TYR A 33 11.09 4.74 15.93
N ALA A 34 10.26 3.89 16.55
CA ALA A 34 8.80 4.00 16.46
C ALA A 34 8.28 5.35 16.98
N ARG A 35 8.79 5.83 18.11
CA ARG A 35 8.46 7.16 18.65
C ARG A 35 8.90 8.28 17.71
N SER A 36 10.10 8.19 17.13
CA SER A 36 10.57 9.17 16.16
C SER A 36 9.67 9.21 14.92
N VAL A 37 9.25 8.06 14.40
CA VAL A 37 8.29 7.98 13.28
C VAL A 37 6.97 8.65 13.65
N LEU A 38 6.40 8.38 14.83
CA LEU A 38 5.12 8.98 15.24
C LEU A 38 5.24 10.50 15.45
N ASN A 39 6.37 10.98 15.98
CA ASN A 39 6.57 12.40 16.29
C ASN A 39 6.96 13.24 15.07
N HIS A 40 7.66 12.65 14.10
CA HIS A 40 8.29 13.40 13.00
C HIS A 40 7.86 12.94 11.61
N GLY A 41 7.33 11.72 11.51
CA GLY A 41 6.88 11.14 10.24
C GLY A 41 5.46 11.55 9.85
N ARG A 42 4.68 12.14 10.76
CA ARG A 42 3.33 12.61 10.47
C ARG A 42 3.34 13.84 9.58
N ASP A 43 2.22 14.04 8.91
CA ASP A 43 1.98 15.22 8.10
C ASP A 43 1.78 16.46 8.97
N THR A 44 2.77 17.34 8.91
CA THR A 44 2.73 18.68 9.49
C THR A 44 3.06 19.73 8.43
N TYR A 45 2.77 19.41 7.16
CA TYR A 45 3.11 20.21 6.01
C TYR A 45 1.85 20.84 5.42
N GLY A 46 1.98 22.00 4.78
CA GLY A 46 0.80 22.66 4.19
C GLY A 46 -0.12 23.30 5.21
N GLU A 47 -1.38 23.51 4.81
CA GLU A 47 -2.43 24.09 5.67
C GLU A 47 -3.13 23.02 6.51
N GLU A 48 -3.29 21.81 5.95
CA GLU A 48 -3.92 20.68 6.62
C GLU A 48 -2.85 19.83 7.32
N HIS A 49 -3.08 19.47 8.58
CA HIS A 49 -2.20 18.57 9.32
C HIS A 49 -2.92 17.23 9.49
N THR A 50 -2.69 16.34 8.53
CA THR A 50 -3.41 15.07 8.40
C THR A 50 -2.75 13.95 9.23
N PRO A 51 -3.43 12.81 9.46
CA PRO A 51 -2.79 11.65 10.06
C PRO A 51 -1.88 10.89 9.08
N LEU A 52 -1.63 11.40 7.88
CA LEU A 52 -0.78 10.72 6.90
C LEU A 52 0.68 10.67 7.37
N PHE A 53 1.41 9.69 6.87
CA PHE A 53 2.86 9.59 7.08
C PHE A 53 3.61 10.01 5.82
N SER A 54 4.68 10.79 5.97
CA SER A 54 5.64 11.05 4.90
C SER A 54 6.40 9.77 4.56
N ASP A 55 6.66 9.55 3.26
CA ASP A 55 7.47 8.43 2.79
C ASP A 55 8.94 8.54 3.23
N TYR A 56 9.43 9.77 3.45
CA TYR A 56 10.84 10.05 3.71
C TYR A 56 11.01 11.10 4.80
N LEU A 57 12.07 10.96 5.58
CA LEU A 57 12.60 11.97 6.49
C LEU A 57 14.11 12.08 6.29
N GLU A 58 14.61 13.30 6.23
CA GLU A 58 16.05 13.57 6.30
C GLU A 58 16.57 13.24 7.70
N VAL A 59 17.68 12.52 7.80
CA VAL A 59 18.20 12.00 9.08
C VAL A 59 18.64 13.10 10.05
N ASP A 60 19.12 14.24 9.54
CA ASP A 60 19.63 15.34 10.36
C ASP A 60 18.50 16.24 10.88
N THR A 61 17.44 16.42 10.09
CA THR A 61 16.35 17.35 10.41
C THR A 61 15.09 16.66 10.91
N LEU A 62 14.95 15.36 10.66
CA LEU A 62 13.73 14.57 10.86
C LEU A 62 12.51 15.22 10.21
N LYS A 63 12.71 15.85 9.05
CA LYS A 63 11.64 16.44 8.23
C LYS A 63 11.66 15.81 6.86
N ALA A 64 10.51 15.85 6.19
CA ALA A 64 10.42 15.40 4.82
C ALA A 64 11.31 16.28 3.93
N PRO A 65 12.02 15.67 2.96
CA PRO A 65 12.85 16.43 2.04
C PRO A 65 11.96 17.37 1.21
N GLU A 66 12.30 18.66 1.22
CA GLU A 66 11.52 19.66 0.47
C GLU A 66 11.61 19.46 -1.04
N ARG A 67 12.62 18.72 -1.53
CA ARG A 67 12.79 18.39 -2.94
C ARG A 67 13.23 16.94 -3.08
N MET A 68 12.47 16.15 -3.81
CA MET A 68 12.86 14.81 -4.18
C MET A 68 12.99 14.66 -5.69
N TYR A 69 14.05 13.99 -6.10
CA TYR A 69 14.16 13.50 -7.46
C TYR A 69 13.37 12.20 -7.58
N ILE A 70 12.19 12.28 -8.19
CA ILE A 70 11.53 11.07 -8.68
C ILE A 70 12.05 10.85 -10.11
N HIS A 71 12.92 9.85 -10.29
CA HIS A 71 13.52 9.49 -11.58
C HIS A 71 12.48 9.31 -12.71
N ARG A 72 11.21 9.04 -12.37
CA ARG A 72 10.08 8.95 -13.33
C ARG A 72 9.27 10.22 -13.54
N LEU A 73 9.30 11.20 -12.62
CA LEU A 73 8.85 12.57 -12.93
C LEU A 73 9.85 13.25 -13.86
N GLY A 74 11.04 12.68 -13.97
CA GLY A 74 12.03 13.10 -14.92
C GLY A 74 12.46 14.52 -14.61
N GLY A 75 13.10 14.68 -13.45
CA GLY A 75 13.98 15.83 -13.27
C GLY A 75 14.94 15.93 -14.47
N PRO A 76 15.51 17.12 -14.73
CA PRO A 76 16.11 17.44 -16.02
C PRO A 76 17.11 16.37 -16.48
N GLY A 77 16.78 15.68 -17.57
CA GLY A 77 17.56 14.59 -18.13
C GLY A 77 17.15 14.24 -19.57
N PRO A 78 17.81 13.26 -20.22
CA PRO A 78 17.61 12.99 -21.65
C PRO A 78 16.17 12.60 -22.04
N ARG A 79 15.36 12.12 -21.08
CA ARG A 79 13.98 11.63 -21.29
C ARG A 79 12.90 12.53 -20.70
N SER A 80 13.27 13.60 -19.98
CA SER A 80 12.30 14.53 -19.40
C SER A 80 12.94 15.89 -19.08
N LYS A 81 12.17 16.95 -19.34
CA LYS A 81 12.55 18.34 -19.06
C LYS A 81 11.82 18.92 -17.84
N GLN A 82 11.09 18.09 -17.10
CA GLN A 82 10.39 18.56 -15.91
C GLN A 82 11.41 19.06 -14.88
N PRO A 83 11.20 20.24 -14.27
CA PRO A 83 12.05 20.67 -13.17
C PRO A 83 11.87 19.72 -11.98
N PHE A 84 12.86 19.67 -11.08
CA PHE A 84 12.66 19.03 -9.79
C PHE A 84 11.47 19.71 -9.10
N GLN A 85 10.42 18.94 -8.82
CA GLN A 85 9.27 19.44 -8.08
C GLN A 85 9.50 19.19 -6.59
N PRO A 86 9.22 20.18 -5.72
CA PRO A 86 9.18 19.96 -4.29
C PRO A 86 7.97 19.07 -3.97
N VAL A 87 8.21 17.78 -3.79
CA VAL A 87 7.15 16.81 -3.47
C VAL A 87 7.44 16.23 -2.10
N ILE A 88 6.50 16.45 -1.19
CA ILE A 88 6.44 15.76 0.10
C ILE A 88 5.34 14.72 -0.07
N SER A 89 5.72 13.46 -0.27
CA SER A 89 4.79 12.39 -0.63
C SER A 89 4.38 11.55 0.56
N SER A 90 3.12 11.13 0.53
CA SER A 90 2.61 9.98 1.26
C SER A 90 2.06 8.97 0.27
N ASN A 91 2.69 7.79 0.19
CA ASN A 91 2.32 6.74 -0.74
C ASN A 91 2.16 5.41 -0.01
N LEU A 92 0.92 5.02 0.26
CA LEU A 92 0.60 3.78 0.97
C LEU A 92 1.19 2.51 0.32
N ALA A 93 1.46 2.52 -0.98
CA ALA A 93 2.12 1.39 -1.65
C ALA A 93 3.53 1.15 -1.11
N TYR A 94 4.24 2.21 -0.72
CA TYR A 94 5.63 2.13 -0.26
C TYR A 94 5.76 2.00 1.26
N GLN A 95 4.66 2.14 2.00
CA GLN A 95 4.67 2.16 3.45
C GLN A 95 4.24 0.82 4.09
N GLY A 96 4.05 -0.23 3.30
CA GLY A 96 3.69 -1.57 3.80
C GLY A 96 4.64 -2.13 4.87
N ASN A 97 5.94 -1.82 4.80
CA ASN A 97 6.89 -2.23 5.83
C ASN A 97 6.79 -1.38 7.10
N LEU A 98 6.44 -0.10 6.98
CA LEU A 98 6.19 0.77 8.12
C LEU A 98 4.95 0.28 8.91
N MET A 99 3.88 -0.09 8.19
CA MET A 99 2.69 -0.73 8.78
C MET A 99 3.07 -1.97 9.59
N ARG A 100 3.78 -2.93 8.97
CA ARG A 100 4.22 -4.17 9.63
C ARG A 100 5.07 -3.89 10.86
N PHE A 101 5.96 -2.90 10.77
CA PHE A 101 6.82 -2.49 11.88
C PHE A 101 6.00 -1.93 13.06
N LEU A 102 5.10 -0.98 12.83
CA LEU A 102 4.32 -0.36 13.92
C LEU A 102 3.34 -1.34 14.56
N VAL A 103 2.73 -2.23 13.77
CA VAL A 103 1.93 -3.34 14.30
C VAL A 103 2.80 -4.28 15.13
N GLY A 104 3.98 -4.66 14.63
CA GLY A 104 4.92 -5.51 15.34
C GLY A 104 5.36 -4.91 16.67
N ILE A 105 5.69 -3.62 16.71
CA ILE A 105 6.08 -2.93 17.94
C ILE A 105 4.92 -2.82 18.93
N SER A 106 3.70 -2.56 18.46
CA SER A 106 2.52 -2.58 19.33
C SER A 106 2.37 -3.95 20.01
N ASN A 107 2.49 -5.03 19.24
CA ASN A 107 2.36 -6.39 19.78
C ASN A 107 3.48 -6.73 20.77
N LEU A 108 4.72 -6.33 20.49
CA LEU A 108 5.88 -6.63 21.35
C LEU A 108 5.89 -5.82 22.65
N THR A 109 5.37 -4.59 22.62
CA THR A 109 5.38 -3.68 23.78
C THR A 109 4.08 -3.68 24.58
N GLY A 110 2.98 -4.14 23.97
CA GLY A 110 1.63 -3.99 24.51
C GLY A 110 1.07 -2.56 24.40
N ASP A 111 1.79 -1.64 23.77
CA ASP A 111 1.35 -0.26 23.55
C ASP A 111 0.62 -0.14 22.20
N PRO A 112 -0.72 0.02 22.17
CA PRO A 112 -1.48 -0.01 20.92
C PRO A 112 -1.29 1.25 20.06
N ASN A 113 -0.73 2.33 20.64
CA ASN A 113 -0.66 3.64 19.98
C ASN A 113 0.05 3.59 18.62
N TYR A 114 1.07 2.73 18.45
CA TYR A 114 1.81 2.65 17.17
C TYR A 114 0.94 2.08 16.04
N LYS A 115 0.16 1.04 16.33
CA LYS A 115 -0.78 0.44 15.38
C LYS A 115 -1.95 1.38 15.13
N GLU A 116 -2.56 1.92 16.19
CA GLU A 116 -3.71 2.83 16.09
C GLU A 116 -3.37 4.08 15.28
N ALA A 117 -2.17 4.62 15.44
CA ALA A 117 -1.65 5.73 14.63
C ALA A 117 -1.71 5.44 13.13
N TYR A 118 -1.41 4.21 12.72
CA TYR A 118 -1.44 3.85 11.31
C TYR A 118 -2.85 3.47 10.84
N GLN A 119 -3.70 2.92 11.70
CA GLN A 119 -5.12 2.73 11.38
C GLN A 119 -5.83 4.08 11.17
N GLU A 120 -5.44 5.12 11.92
CA GLU A 120 -5.91 6.49 11.70
C GLU A 120 -5.52 7.03 10.31
N CYS A 121 -4.26 6.83 9.90
CA CYS A 121 -3.79 7.15 8.54
C CYS A 121 -4.66 6.44 7.47
N LEU A 122 -4.91 5.14 7.64
CA LEU A 122 -5.69 4.35 6.70
C LEU A 122 -7.16 4.79 6.62
N ARG A 123 -7.81 5.08 7.77
CA ARG A 123 -9.18 5.63 7.79
C ARG A 123 -9.25 6.93 7.00
N TYR A 124 -8.31 7.84 7.24
CA TYR A 124 -8.24 9.11 6.52
C TYR A 124 -8.07 8.89 5.01
N CYS A 125 -7.18 8.00 4.58
CA CYS A 125 -7.02 7.69 3.16
C CYS A 125 -8.30 7.13 2.53
N PHE A 126 -9.01 6.23 3.21
CA PHE A 126 -10.28 5.71 2.70
C PHE A 126 -11.36 6.79 2.60
N GLU A 127 -11.43 7.70 3.57
CA GLU A 127 -12.43 8.77 3.61
C GLU A 127 -12.15 9.88 2.57
N HIS A 128 -10.88 10.28 2.41
CA HIS A 128 -10.52 11.48 1.66
C HIS A 128 -9.83 11.21 0.31
N HIS A 129 -9.24 10.03 0.11
CA HIS A 129 -8.40 9.76 -1.05
C HIS A 129 -8.80 8.52 -1.87
N ALA A 130 -9.89 7.83 -1.48
CA ALA A 130 -10.49 6.80 -2.32
C ALA A 130 -11.24 7.44 -3.50
N VAL A 131 -11.04 6.90 -4.70
CA VAL A 131 -11.87 7.26 -5.87
C VAL A 131 -13.18 6.46 -5.86
N PRO A 132 -14.19 6.80 -6.67
CA PRO A 132 -15.52 6.17 -6.58
C PRO A 132 -15.54 4.64 -6.67
N ASN A 133 -14.60 4.02 -7.40
CA ASN A 133 -14.52 2.56 -7.49
C ASN A 133 -13.83 1.89 -6.27
N GLY A 134 -13.23 2.66 -5.37
CA GLY A 134 -12.56 2.20 -4.15
C GLY A 134 -11.03 2.14 -4.23
N LEU A 135 -10.42 2.38 -5.40
CA LEU A 135 -8.96 2.52 -5.48
C LEU A 135 -8.48 3.74 -4.67
N LEU A 136 -7.29 3.62 -4.08
CA LEU A 136 -6.59 4.74 -3.45
C LEU A 136 -5.58 5.34 -4.42
N HIS A 137 -5.31 6.63 -4.29
CA HIS A 137 -4.21 7.29 -5.00
C HIS A 137 -2.84 6.88 -4.43
N MET A 138 -2.39 5.68 -4.82
CA MET A 138 -1.13 5.06 -4.40
C MET A 138 -0.43 4.35 -5.57
N GLY A 139 0.78 3.86 -5.32
CA GLY A 139 1.57 3.08 -6.28
C GLY A 139 2.57 3.91 -7.07
N HIS A 140 3.03 3.38 -8.20
CA HIS A 140 4.20 3.92 -8.92
C HIS A 140 3.91 5.23 -9.66
N HIS A 141 2.63 5.58 -9.79
CA HIS A 141 2.17 6.76 -10.51
C HIS A 141 1.34 7.75 -9.71
N ARG A 142 1.00 7.44 -8.46
CA ARG A 142 0.15 8.27 -7.61
C ARG A 142 0.60 8.25 -6.16
N TRP A 143 0.42 9.38 -5.50
CA TRP A 143 0.60 9.58 -4.06
C TRP A 143 -0.25 10.77 -3.61
N VAL A 144 -0.31 11.02 -2.31
CA VAL A 144 -0.85 12.26 -1.74
C VAL A 144 0.32 13.23 -1.52
N ASN A 145 0.18 14.46 -2.03
CA ASN A 145 1.12 15.54 -1.75
C ASN A 145 0.73 16.20 -0.42
N LEU A 146 1.53 15.95 0.62
CA LEU A 146 1.26 16.42 1.98
C LEU A 146 1.24 17.95 2.11
N ARG A 147 1.85 18.69 1.18
CA ARG A 147 1.78 20.17 1.22
C ARG A 147 0.40 20.69 0.78
N THR A 148 -0.30 19.96 -0.07
CA THR A 148 -1.54 20.43 -0.70
C THR A 148 -2.75 19.55 -0.40
N ASP A 149 -2.56 18.44 0.32
CA ASP A 149 -3.54 17.38 0.58
C ASP A 149 -4.28 16.88 -0.68
N HIS A 150 -3.59 16.89 -1.82
CA HIS A 150 -4.14 16.51 -3.10
C HIS A 150 -3.35 15.36 -3.70
N ARG A 151 -4.02 14.58 -4.54
CA ARG A 151 -3.32 13.58 -5.36
C ARG A 151 -2.28 14.27 -6.24
N ASP A 152 -1.14 13.62 -6.34
CA ASP A 152 -0.04 14.02 -7.20
C ASP A 152 0.56 12.77 -7.85
N GLY A 153 1.35 12.92 -8.89
CA GLY A 153 1.70 11.81 -9.76
C GLY A 153 2.54 12.17 -10.97
N ASN A 154 3.23 11.17 -11.51
CA ASN A 154 3.92 11.28 -12.79
C ASN A 154 2.98 10.93 -13.95
N ASP A 155 2.06 11.86 -14.24
CA ASP A 155 1.24 11.72 -15.43
C ASP A 155 2.07 11.81 -16.71
N TRP A 156 2.11 10.72 -17.47
CA TRP A 156 2.67 10.72 -18.83
C TRP A 156 1.87 9.82 -19.77
N PRO A 157 1.01 10.37 -20.66
CA PRO A 157 0.67 11.80 -20.80
C PRO A 157 -0.18 12.35 -19.63
N PRO A 158 -0.30 13.69 -19.48
CA PRO A 158 -1.15 14.37 -18.49
C PRO A 158 -2.54 13.75 -18.37
N GLY A 159 -2.96 13.37 -17.15
CA GLY A 159 -4.26 12.72 -16.87
C GLY A 159 -4.37 11.25 -17.28
N GLY A 160 -3.30 10.63 -17.80
CA GLY A 160 -3.32 9.29 -18.39
C GLY A 160 -2.73 8.16 -17.52
N SER A 161 -2.01 8.47 -16.44
CA SER A 161 -1.39 7.41 -15.63
C SER A 161 -2.41 6.72 -14.72
N GLY A 162 -2.52 5.40 -14.85
CA GLY A 162 -3.39 4.57 -14.02
C GLY A 162 -2.79 4.24 -12.66
N HIS A 163 -3.58 3.54 -11.85
CA HIS A 163 -3.10 2.83 -10.66
C HIS A 163 -2.06 1.79 -11.10
N GLU A 164 -0.89 1.77 -10.49
CA GLU A 164 0.18 0.81 -10.85
C GLU A 164 0.87 0.32 -9.59
N MET A 165 0.83 -1.00 -9.39
CA MET A 165 1.53 -1.70 -8.33
C MET A 165 2.57 -2.63 -8.95
N LYS A 166 3.77 -2.67 -8.38
CA LYS A 166 4.91 -3.48 -8.84
C LYS A 166 5.76 -3.98 -7.67
N ARG A 167 5.42 -5.17 -7.17
CA ARG A 167 6.05 -5.83 -6.03
C ARG A 167 5.99 -4.97 -4.76
N ASP A 168 4.88 -4.27 -4.56
CA ASP A 168 4.70 -3.35 -3.44
C ASP A 168 4.18 -4.09 -2.18
N TYR A 169 3.29 -5.08 -2.36
CA TYR A 169 2.75 -5.93 -1.30
C TYR A 169 2.31 -5.18 -0.01
N PRO A 170 1.33 -4.26 -0.10
CA PRO A 170 0.82 -3.52 1.07
C PRO A 170 0.37 -4.46 2.19
N TYR A 171 0.39 -4.02 3.44
CA TYR A 171 -0.01 -4.88 4.55
C TYR A 171 -1.55 -4.92 4.71
N TYR A 172 -2.23 -5.55 3.75
CA TYR A 172 -3.70 -5.62 3.67
C TYR A 172 -4.42 -6.11 4.95
N PRO A 173 -3.85 -6.98 5.81
CA PRO A 173 -4.48 -7.27 7.11
C PRO A 173 -4.75 -6.04 7.97
N LEU A 174 -3.85 -5.04 7.96
CA LEU A 174 -4.09 -3.79 8.70
C LEU A 174 -5.15 -2.91 8.04
N PHE A 175 -5.22 -2.89 6.70
CA PHE A 175 -6.31 -2.23 5.98
C PHE A 175 -7.65 -2.84 6.38
N TRP A 176 -7.75 -4.18 6.33
CA TRP A 176 -8.96 -4.92 6.65
C TRP A 176 -9.40 -4.75 8.10
N GLU A 177 -8.47 -4.78 9.04
CA GLU A 177 -8.77 -4.51 10.45
C GLU A 177 -9.26 -3.08 10.68
N THR A 178 -8.79 -2.13 9.86
CA THR A 178 -9.17 -0.72 9.96
C THR A 178 -10.57 -0.47 9.40
N ASP A 179 -10.82 -0.94 8.18
CA ASP A 179 -12.12 -0.86 7.51
C ASP A 179 -12.24 -2.04 6.52
N PRO A 180 -12.95 -3.12 6.89
CA PRO A 180 -13.08 -4.29 6.02
C PRO A 180 -13.93 -3.99 4.78
N VAL A 181 -14.88 -3.05 4.85
CA VAL A 181 -15.75 -2.71 3.71
C VAL A 181 -14.96 -1.95 2.65
N ALA A 182 -14.23 -0.91 3.06
CA ALA A 182 -13.38 -0.13 2.17
C ALA A 182 -12.24 -1.00 1.60
N THR A 183 -11.64 -1.87 2.43
CA THR A 183 -10.58 -2.78 1.99
C THR A 183 -11.07 -3.78 0.96
N ARG A 184 -12.22 -4.42 1.20
CA ARG A 184 -12.86 -5.35 0.24
C ARG A 184 -13.08 -4.66 -1.10
N ARG A 185 -13.65 -3.45 -1.08
CA ARG A 185 -13.92 -2.65 -2.29
C ARG A 185 -12.62 -2.28 -3.00
N MET A 186 -11.59 -1.83 -2.28
CA MET A 186 -10.28 -1.49 -2.84
C MET A 186 -9.61 -2.69 -3.54
N LEU A 187 -9.61 -3.87 -2.91
CA LEU A 187 -9.00 -5.08 -3.48
C LEU A 187 -9.79 -5.58 -4.70
N ALA A 188 -11.12 -5.54 -4.65
CA ALA A 188 -11.99 -5.84 -5.79
C ALA A 188 -11.74 -4.85 -6.95
N ALA A 189 -11.60 -3.57 -6.65
CA ALA A 189 -11.28 -2.53 -7.63
C ALA A 189 -9.89 -2.73 -8.25
N HIS A 190 -8.89 -3.16 -7.48
CA HIS A 190 -7.56 -3.49 -7.99
C HIS A 190 -7.66 -4.56 -9.08
N TRP A 191 -8.39 -5.65 -8.82
CA TRP A 191 -8.64 -6.67 -9.83
C TRP A 191 -9.42 -6.14 -11.03
N SER A 192 -10.59 -5.55 -10.78
CA SER A 192 -11.47 -5.04 -11.84
C SER A 192 -10.74 -4.05 -12.75
N SER A 193 -10.01 -3.08 -12.19
CA SER A 193 -9.36 -2.02 -12.96
C SER A 193 -8.18 -2.49 -13.80
N HIS A 194 -7.54 -3.61 -13.43
CA HIS A 194 -6.38 -4.14 -14.14
C HIS A 194 -6.71 -5.28 -15.12
N LEU A 195 -7.74 -6.07 -14.84
CA LEU A 195 -8.20 -7.15 -15.73
C LEU A 195 -8.89 -6.54 -16.96
N GLN A 196 -8.34 -6.87 -18.13
CA GLN A 196 -8.86 -6.45 -19.43
C GLN A 196 -9.70 -7.56 -20.08
N ASP A 197 -9.33 -8.82 -19.84
CA ASP A 197 -10.05 -9.99 -20.33
C ASP A 197 -9.93 -11.12 -19.29
N TRP A 198 -11.07 -11.56 -18.75
CA TRP A 198 -11.14 -12.65 -17.77
C TRP A 198 -11.00 -14.03 -18.38
N GLY A 199 -11.34 -14.19 -19.67
CA GLY A 199 -11.25 -15.47 -20.37
C GLY A 199 -9.82 -16.00 -20.42
N PHE A 200 -8.86 -15.11 -20.66
CA PHE A 200 -7.44 -15.46 -20.77
C PHE A 200 -6.58 -14.88 -19.64
N MET A 201 -7.22 -14.31 -18.60
CA MET A 201 -6.55 -13.60 -17.50
C MET A 201 -5.59 -12.52 -17.99
N ASN A 202 -5.99 -11.81 -19.05
CA ASN A 202 -5.21 -10.70 -19.57
C ASN A 202 -5.37 -9.47 -18.67
N PHE A 203 -4.25 -8.88 -18.28
CA PHE A 203 -4.22 -7.72 -17.41
C PHE A 203 -3.21 -6.68 -17.89
N THR A 204 -3.46 -5.44 -17.49
CA THR A 204 -2.55 -4.32 -17.67
C THR A 204 -1.89 -3.98 -16.34
N ARG A 205 -0.64 -3.48 -16.41
CA ARG A 205 0.03 -2.90 -15.24
C ARG A 205 -0.62 -1.59 -14.75
N HIS A 206 -1.39 -0.90 -15.60
CA HIS A 206 -2.05 0.37 -15.23
C HIS A 206 -3.56 0.18 -15.14
N GLY A 207 -4.11 0.18 -13.93
CA GLY A 207 -5.54 0.13 -13.68
C GLY A 207 -6.22 1.49 -13.78
N SER A 208 -7.45 1.51 -14.28
CA SER A 208 -8.23 2.75 -14.39
C SER A 208 -8.84 3.17 -13.04
N TYR A 209 -8.66 4.44 -12.68
CA TYR A 209 -9.33 5.07 -11.52
C TYR A 209 -10.81 5.37 -11.76
N VAL A 210 -11.28 5.30 -13.00
CA VAL A 210 -12.66 5.65 -13.38
C VAL A 210 -13.48 4.46 -13.87
N LYS A 211 -12.89 3.25 -13.92
CA LYS A 211 -13.65 2.04 -14.26
C LYS A 211 -14.65 1.77 -13.14
N GLU A 212 -15.93 1.69 -13.47
CA GLU A 212 -16.98 1.31 -12.54
C GLU A 212 -16.74 -0.12 -12.03
N LEU A 213 -16.98 -0.31 -10.74
CA LEU A 213 -16.84 -1.60 -10.08
C LEU A 213 -18.22 -2.24 -9.92
N ASP A 214 -18.41 -3.37 -10.58
CA ASP A 214 -19.49 -4.32 -10.30
C ASP A 214 -18.92 -5.43 -9.42
N GLU A 215 -19.17 -5.33 -8.11
CA GLU A 215 -18.65 -6.29 -7.12
C GLU A 215 -19.37 -7.64 -7.17
N GLU A 216 -20.62 -7.67 -7.64
CA GLU A 216 -21.43 -8.88 -7.71
C GLU A 216 -21.00 -9.76 -8.88
N ALA A 217 -20.74 -9.14 -10.04
CA ALA A 217 -20.34 -9.84 -11.24
C ALA A 217 -18.82 -10.07 -11.36
N LEU A 218 -18.01 -9.52 -10.44
CA LEU A 218 -16.55 -9.49 -10.56
C LEU A 218 -15.94 -10.90 -10.72
N TRP A 219 -16.35 -11.82 -9.85
CA TRP A 219 -15.78 -13.17 -9.78
C TRP A 219 -16.57 -14.21 -10.59
N SER A 220 -17.71 -13.82 -11.18
CA SER A 220 -18.54 -14.70 -12.02
C SER A 220 -18.21 -14.57 -13.52
N GLN A 221 -17.09 -13.95 -13.87
CA GLN A 221 -16.67 -13.76 -15.25
C GLN A 221 -16.25 -15.11 -15.86
N PRO A 222 -16.55 -15.37 -17.14
CA PRO A 222 -16.19 -16.62 -17.78
C PRO A 222 -14.66 -16.73 -17.88
N VAL A 223 -14.09 -17.75 -17.24
CA VAL A 223 -12.68 -18.12 -17.40
C VAL A 223 -12.60 -19.18 -18.49
N ALA A 224 -11.86 -18.89 -19.56
CA ALA A 224 -11.58 -19.83 -20.63
C ALA A 224 -10.22 -20.51 -20.39
N GLU A 225 -9.84 -21.42 -21.27
CA GLU A 225 -8.49 -22.00 -21.25
C GLU A 225 -7.44 -20.89 -21.39
N PRO A 226 -6.43 -20.81 -20.50
CA PRO A 226 -5.44 -19.75 -20.53
C PRO A 226 -4.62 -19.81 -21.82
N VAL A 227 -4.32 -18.63 -22.39
CA VAL A 227 -3.42 -18.55 -23.54
C VAL A 227 -2.00 -18.84 -23.07
N VAL A 228 -1.35 -19.81 -23.72
CA VAL A 228 0.07 -20.09 -23.51
C VAL A 228 0.91 -19.14 -24.37
N GLY A 229 1.68 -18.26 -23.74
CA GLY A 229 2.63 -17.35 -24.41
C GLY A 229 2.36 -15.87 -24.16
N ILE A 230 3.14 -15.01 -24.80
CA ILE A 230 2.97 -13.55 -24.72
C ILE A 230 1.98 -13.12 -25.79
N VAL A 231 0.87 -12.54 -25.38
CA VAL A 231 -0.08 -11.90 -26.30
C VAL A 231 0.45 -10.50 -26.67
N PRO A 232 0.71 -10.21 -27.96
CA PRO A 232 1.23 -8.91 -28.38
C PRO A 232 0.33 -7.75 -27.95
N GLY A 233 0.95 -6.68 -27.44
CA GLY A 233 0.23 -5.47 -26.99
C GLY A 233 -0.19 -5.50 -25.51
N ASN A 234 -0.12 -6.65 -24.85
CA ASN A 234 -0.46 -6.76 -23.44
C ASN A 234 0.75 -6.48 -22.53
N LEU A 235 0.51 -5.83 -21.40
CA LEU A 235 1.52 -5.47 -20.41
C LEU A 235 1.38 -6.33 -19.14
N THR A 236 1.26 -7.65 -19.33
CA THR A 236 1.10 -8.67 -18.28
C THR A 236 2.41 -8.97 -17.55
N PHE A 237 3.07 -7.93 -17.04
CA PHE A 237 4.35 -8.08 -16.36
C PHE A 237 4.17 -8.78 -15.02
N PHE A 238 5.05 -9.74 -14.74
CA PHE A 238 5.07 -10.47 -13.48
C PHE A 238 5.04 -9.53 -12.27
N ASP A 239 5.81 -8.44 -12.31
CA ASP A 239 5.88 -7.47 -11.22
C ASP A 239 4.51 -6.92 -10.79
N SER A 240 3.59 -6.68 -11.74
CA SER A 240 2.22 -6.22 -11.43
C SER A 240 1.27 -7.39 -11.19
N GLY A 241 1.47 -8.50 -11.91
CA GLY A 241 0.71 -9.73 -11.70
C GLY A 241 0.88 -10.29 -10.28
N SER A 242 2.05 -10.15 -9.68
CA SER A 242 2.30 -10.60 -8.31
C SER A 242 1.50 -9.81 -7.27
N ASP A 243 1.30 -8.50 -7.46
CA ASP A 243 0.43 -7.70 -6.58
C ASP A 243 -1.05 -8.04 -6.77
N LEU A 244 -1.49 -8.34 -8.00
CA LEU A 244 -2.85 -8.83 -8.27
C LEU A 244 -3.11 -10.15 -7.55
N ILE A 245 -2.22 -11.14 -7.73
CA ILE A 245 -2.32 -12.44 -7.05
C ILE A 245 -2.35 -12.25 -5.53
N TYR A 246 -1.45 -11.41 -4.99
CA TYR A 246 -1.41 -11.14 -3.56
C TYR A 246 -2.70 -10.48 -3.05
N ALA A 247 -3.23 -9.48 -3.76
CA ALA A 247 -4.50 -8.83 -3.43
C ALA A 247 -5.68 -9.81 -3.44
N GLY A 248 -5.75 -10.70 -4.46
CA GLY A 248 -6.82 -11.70 -4.57
C GLY A 248 -6.74 -12.74 -3.46
N ALA A 249 -5.54 -13.27 -3.19
CA ALA A 249 -5.33 -14.21 -2.10
C ALA A 249 -5.65 -13.62 -0.73
N GLN A 250 -5.26 -12.36 -0.48
CA GLN A 250 -5.59 -11.67 0.77
C GLN A 250 -7.08 -11.42 0.89
N LEU A 251 -7.76 -11.04 -0.19
CA LEU A 251 -9.21 -10.88 -0.18
C LEU A 251 -9.92 -12.19 0.20
N GLY A 252 -9.55 -13.32 -0.42
CA GLY A 252 -10.13 -14.63 -0.09
C GLY A 252 -9.89 -15.03 1.38
N ILE A 253 -8.65 -14.88 1.87
CA ILE A 253 -8.29 -15.20 3.27
C ILE A 253 -9.04 -14.29 4.26
N LEU A 254 -9.04 -12.98 4.05
CA LEU A 254 -9.59 -12.01 5.00
C LEU A 254 -11.12 -11.99 5.01
N ASN A 255 -11.74 -12.23 3.84
CA ASN A 255 -13.19 -12.31 3.71
C ASN A 255 -13.74 -13.71 4.06
N ASN A 256 -12.86 -14.69 4.32
CA ASN A 256 -13.21 -16.10 4.46
C ASN A 256 -14.09 -16.57 3.29
N ASP A 257 -13.63 -16.28 2.08
CA ASP A 257 -14.32 -16.50 0.81
C ASP A 257 -13.46 -17.39 -0.08
N ASP A 258 -13.96 -18.59 -0.36
CA ASP A 258 -13.28 -19.63 -1.14
C ASP A 258 -13.59 -19.56 -2.64
N ARG A 259 -14.36 -18.55 -3.08
CA ARG A 259 -14.75 -18.36 -4.48
C ARG A 259 -13.59 -17.94 -5.39
#